data_AF-A0A7C2X392-F1
#
_entry.id   AF-A0A7C2X392-F1
#
_cell.length_a   1.000
_cell.length_b   1.000
_cell.length_c   1.000
_cell.angle_alpha   90.00
_cell.angle_beta   90.00
_cell.angle_gamma   90.00
#
_symmetry.space_group_name_H-M   'P 1'
#
loop_
_entity.id
_entity.type
_entity.pdbx_description
1 polymer ?
#
loop_
_entity_poly.entity_id
_entity_poly.type
_entity_poly.pdbx_seq_one_letter_code
_entity_poly.pdbx_strand_id
1 'polypeptide(L)'
;MDPLRYFPYKRFREGQKELIFKIFKAIKDSKILFVQAPSGFGKTISLLTASLPFLEERNSIIVYVVRTYRQIDRVLEELEKINNVKNLRISILKAKSELCINEKIEEKIKKSNAFNFICREMISNETCNYYKNYYAKQIKIDQFVDLKNKQSLKY
;
A
#
# COMPACT_ATOMS: atom_id res chain seq x y z
N MET A 1 20.40 6.75 -10.60
CA MET A 1 19.40 6.33 -9.61
C MET A 1 20.11 5.65 -8.44
N ASP A 2 20.22 6.32 -7.29
CA ASP A 2 20.85 5.75 -6.08
C ASP A 2 19.75 5.33 -5.09
N PRO A 3 19.61 4.03 -4.76
CA PRO A 3 18.63 3.57 -3.78
C PRO A 3 18.89 4.11 -2.37
N LEU A 4 20.14 4.43 -2.01
CA LEU A 4 20.50 4.80 -0.63
C LEU A 4 19.94 6.15 -0.18
N ARG A 5 19.51 7.01 -1.12
CA ARG A 5 18.78 8.26 -0.83
C ARG A 5 17.56 8.05 0.08
N TYR A 6 16.97 6.87 0.02
CA TYR A 6 15.75 6.49 0.75
C TYR A 6 16.03 5.76 2.07
N PHE A 7 17.29 5.63 2.47
CA PHE A 7 17.62 4.94 3.72
C PHE A 7 17.49 5.89 4.91
N PRO A 8 16.60 5.61 5.89
CA PRO A 8 16.27 6.58 6.93
C PRO A 8 17.15 6.49 8.18
N TYR A 9 18.07 5.52 8.24
CA TYR A 9 18.90 5.29 9.42
C TYR A 9 20.32 5.79 9.22
N LYS A 10 20.95 6.26 10.31
CA LYS A 10 22.33 6.78 10.30
C LYS A 10 23.39 5.74 9.94
N ARG A 11 23.11 4.46 10.17
CA ARG A 11 24.06 3.35 9.98
C ARG A 11 23.38 2.14 9.37
N PHE A 12 24.13 1.41 8.56
CA PHE A 12 23.72 0.11 8.01
C PHE A 12 24.12 -1.01 8.96
N ARG A 13 23.30 -2.06 9.01
CA ARG A 13 23.70 -3.34 9.58
C ARG A 13 24.62 -4.09 8.61
N GLU A 14 25.37 -5.06 9.12
CA GLU A 14 26.23 -5.92 8.32
C GLU A 14 25.44 -6.59 7.18
N GLY A 15 25.98 -6.57 5.96
CA GLY A 15 25.33 -7.11 4.76
C GLY A 15 24.07 -6.36 4.28
N GLN A 16 23.55 -5.39 5.03
CA GLN A 16 22.29 -4.70 4.70
C GLN A 16 22.42 -3.86 3.42
N LYS A 17 23.55 -3.18 3.25
CA LYS A 17 23.85 -2.37 2.05
C LYS A 17 23.96 -3.25 0.81
N GLU A 18 24.61 -4.41 0.93
CA GLU A 18 24.72 -5.40 -0.15
C GLU A 18 23.34 -5.91 -0.56
N LEU A 19 22.47 -6.23 0.42
CA LEU A 19 21.10 -6.65 0.15
C LEU A 19 20.32 -5.58 -0.64
N ILE A 20 20.42 -4.30 -0.25
CA ILE A 20 19.77 -3.19 -0.96
C ILE A 20 20.18 -3.18 -2.44
N PHE A 21 21.48 -3.27 -2.72
CA PHE A 21 21.97 -3.25 -4.11
C PHE A 21 21.58 -4.51 -4.90
N LYS A 22 21.54 -5.69 -4.26
CA LYS A 22 21.05 -6.92 -4.90
C LYS A 22 19.57 -6.81 -5.27
N ILE A 23 18.72 -6.29 -4.38
CA ILE A 23 17.30 -6.06 -4.64
C ILE A 23 17.13 -5.02 -5.76
N PHE A 24 17.82 -3.88 -5.66
CA PHE A 24 17.77 -2.81 -6.66
C PHE A 24 18.14 -3.32 -8.06
N LYS A 25 19.22 -4.11 -8.17
CA LYS A 25 19.64 -4.72 -9.43
C LYS A 25 18.60 -5.72 -9.96
N ALA A 26 18.03 -6.56 -9.10
CA ALA A 26 17.00 -7.51 -9.51
C ALA A 26 15.74 -6.81 -10.07
N ILE A 27 15.28 -5.72 -9.43
CA ILE A 27 14.15 -4.91 -9.94
C ILE A 27 14.54 -4.24 -11.27
N LYS A 28 15.74 -3.66 -11.36
CA LYS A 28 16.23 -2.99 -12.58
C LYS A 28 16.28 -3.94 -13.77
N ASP A 29 16.74 -5.17 -13.54
CA ASP A 29 16.91 -6.23 -14.54
C ASP A 29 15.63 -7.05 -14.77
N SER A 30 14.52 -6.70 -14.10
CA SER A 30 13.23 -7.44 -14.15
C SER A 30 13.37 -8.94 -13.81
N LYS A 31 14.17 -9.27 -12.78
CA LYS A 31 14.44 -10.63 -12.33
C LYS A 31 13.79 -10.94 -10.98
N ILE A 32 13.52 -12.22 -10.75
CA ILE A 32 13.08 -12.72 -9.44
C ILE A 32 14.31 -12.92 -8.54
N LEU A 33 14.24 -12.41 -7.32
CA LEU A 33 15.29 -12.56 -6.31
C LEU A 33 14.75 -13.28 -5.08
N PHE A 34 15.38 -14.40 -4.71
CA PHE A 34 15.15 -15.06 -3.43
C PHE A 34 16.14 -14.53 -2.40
N VAL A 35 15.63 -14.10 -1.25
CA VAL A 35 16.44 -13.55 -0.16
C VAL A 35 16.18 -14.34 1.11
N GLN A 36 17.24 -14.90 1.67
CA GLN A 36 17.25 -15.43 3.03
C GLN A 36 18.07 -14.49 3.92
N ALA A 37 17.48 -14.07 5.04
CA ALA A 37 18.16 -13.30 6.07
C ALA A 37 17.49 -13.59 7.42
N PRO A 38 18.17 -13.39 8.57
CA PRO A 38 17.57 -13.54 9.90
C PRO A 38 16.63 -12.38 10.26
N SER A 39 15.81 -12.56 11.30
CA SER A 39 15.05 -11.45 11.91
C SER A 39 16.02 -10.35 12.39
N GLY A 40 15.57 -9.09 12.41
CA GLY A 40 16.43 -7.97 12.79
C GLY A 40 17.44 -7.50 11.73
N PHE A 41 17.64 -8.24 10.63
CA PHE A 41 18.54 -7.85 9.53
C PHE A 41 18.13 -6.55 8.81
N GLY A 42 16.87 -6.13 8.95
CA GLY A 42 16.34 -4.95 8.27
C GLY A 42 15.80 -5.25 6.86
N LYS A 43 15.32 -6.47 6.61
CA LYS A 43 14.71 -6.89 5.33
C LYS A 43 13.68 -5.89 4.80
N THR A 44 12.76 -5.43 5.68
CA THR A 44 11.69 -4.50 5.31
C THR A 44 12.26 -3.19 4.78
N ILE A 45 13.12 -2.51 5.57
CA ILE A 45 13.68 -1.23 5.13
C ILE A 45 14.60 -1.40 3.93
N SER A 46 15.39 -2.48 3.86
CA SER A 46 16.23 -2.76 2.70
C SER A 46 15.43 -2.91 1.40
N LEU A 47 14.29 -3.60 1.46
CA LEU A 47 13.39 -3.76 0.32
C LEU A 47 12.77 -2.41 -0.08
N LEU A 48 12.23 -1.65 0.87
CA LEU A 48 11.62 -0.34 0.61
C LEU A 48 12.64 0.63 -0.01
N THR A 49 13.81 0.79 0.62
CA THR A 49 14.90 1.65 0.14
C THR A 49 15.34 1.27 -1.29
N ALA A 50 15.41 -0.02 -1.60
CA ALA A 50 15.75 -0.48 -2.95
C ALA A 50 14.63 -0.26 -3.98
N SER A 51 13.37 -0.33 -3.58
CA SER A 51 12.22 -0.27 -4.50
C SER A 51 11.72 1.15 -4.79
N LEU A 52 11.80 2.05 -3.81
CA LEU A 52 11.25 3.41 -3.93
C LEU A 52 11.77 4.24 -5.12
N PRO A 53 13.04 4.15 -5.55
CA PRO A 53 13.49 4.88 -6.72
C PRO A 53 12.62 4.62 -7.97
N PHE A 54 12.14 3.40 -8.15
CA PHE A 54 11.36 3.01 -9.33
C PHE A 54 9.96 3.62 -9.37
N LEU A 55 9.44 4.11 -8.24
CA LEU A 55 8.18 4.87 -8.22
C LEU A 55 8.33 6.21 -8.95
N GLU A 56 9.45 6.91 -8.74
CA GLU A 56 9.71 8.22 -9.34
C GLU A 56 10.00 8.12 -10.84
N GLU A 57 10.80 7.14 -11.26
CA GLU A 57 11.34 7.09 -12.64
C GLU A 57 10.41 6.37 -13.62
N ARG A 58 9.67 5.35 -13.16
CA ARG A 58 8.90 4.46 -14.04
C ARG A 58 7.38 4.59 -13.88
N ASN A 59 6.90 5.56 -13.09
CA ASN A 59 5.49 5.70 -12.72
C ASN A 59 4.86 4.33 -12.33
N SER A 60 5.63 3.52 -11.61
CA SER A 60 5.31 2.13 -11.30
C SER A 60 4.53 2.01 -9.99
N ILE A 61 3.86 0.88 -9.79
CA ILE A 61 3.18 0.54 -8.54
C ILE A 61 3.97 -0.55 -7.83
N ILE A 62 4.24 -0.36 -6.54
CA ILE A 62 4.83 -1.40 -5.68
C ILE A 62 3.72 -2.08 -4.91
N VAL A 63 3.61 -3.40 -5.07
CA VAL A 63 2.70 -4.23 -4.27
C VAL A 63 3.52 -4.95 -3.20
N TYR A 64 3.34 -4.55 -1.95
CA TYR A 64 3.99 -5.17 -0.80
C TYR A 64 3.02 -6.17 -0.15
N VAL A 65 3.38 -7.45 -0.14
CA VAL A 65 2.55 -8.52 0.42
C VAL A 65 3.13 -9.01 1.74
N VAL A 66 2.28 -9.16 2.75
CA VAL A 66 2.64 -9.69 4.07
C VAL A 66 1.66 -10.76 4.52
N ARG A 67 2.08 -11.57 5.51
CA ARG A 67 1.26 -12.67 6.04
C ARG A 67 0.24 -12.21 7.08
N THR A 68 0.52 -11.15 7.83
CA THR A 68 -0.30 -10.73 8.98
C THR A 68 -0.53 -9.22 9.00
N TYR A 69 -1.62 -8.76 9.63
CA TYR A 69 -1.91 -7.33 9.77
C TYR A 69 -0.85 -6.58 10.56
N ARG A 70 -0.30 -7.18 11.63
CA ARG A 70 0.82 -6.59 12.40
C ARG A 70 2.06 -6.34 11.55
N GLN A 71 2.28 -7.15 10.51
CA GLN A 71 3.37 -6.90 9.57
C GLN A 71 3.08 -5.72 8.63
N ILE A 72 1.81 -5.45 8.29
CA ILE A 72 1.42 -4.24 7.56
C ILE A 72 1.80 -3.02 8.38
N ASP A 73 1.42 -3.00 9.66
CA ASP A 73 1.66 -1.84 10.53
C ASP A 73 3.17 -1.55 10.66
N ARG A 74 4.00 -2.59 10.79
CA ARG A 74 5.47 -2.44 10.76
C ARG A 74 6.01 -1.86 9.45
N VAL A 75 5.40 -2.19 8.30
CA VAL A 75 5.81 -1.62 7.01
C VAL A 75 5.44 -0.14 6.96
N LEU A 76 4.29 0.25 7.49
CA LEU A 76 3.86 1.64 7.58
C LEU A 76 4.81 2.46 8.48
N GLU A 77 5.18 1.93 9.65
CA GLU A 77 6.17 2.57 10.53
C GLU A 77 7.53 2.77 9.84
N GLU A 78 7.98 1.81 9.03
CA GLU A 78 9.22 1.98 8.24
C GLU A 78 9.05 3.00 7.11
N LEU A 79 7.89 3.04 6.45
CA LEU A 79 7.58 4.03 5.41
C LEU A 79 7.54 5.45 5.96
N GLU A 80 6.96 5.66 7.15
CA GLU A 80 6.92 6.96 7.84
C GLU A 80 8.34 7.50 8.13
N LYS A 81 9.29 6.62 8.44
CA LYS A 81 10.69 7.02 8.66
C LYS A 81 11.37 7.47 7.38
N ILE A 82 10.91 7.02 6.21
CA ILE A 82 11.45 7.44 4.90
C ILE A 82 10.88 8.82 4.56
N ASN A 83 11.38 9.82 5.28
CA ASN A 83 10.89 11.20 5.25
C ASN A 83 11.27 11.99 3.97
N ASN A 84 12.08 11.38 3.09
CA ASN A 84 12.70 12.05 1.93
C ASN A 84 11.92 11.89 0.62
N VAL A 85 10.82 11.16 0.60
CA VAL A 85 10.00 11.04 -0.61
C VAL A 85 8.81 11.97 -0.47
N LYS A 86 8.85 13.11 -1.18
CA LYS A 86 7.68 13.97 -1.28
C LYS A 86 6.51 13.14 -1.82
N ASN A 87 5.42 13.06 -1.05
CA ASN A 87 4.10 12.58 -1.49
C ASN A 87 4.02 11.12 -1.95
N LEU A 88 4.55 10.16 -1.17
CA LEU A 88 4.22 8.75 -1.40
C LEU A 88 2.71 8.53 -1.22
N ARG A 89 2.05 8.09 -2.29
CA ARG A 89 0.66 7.63 -2.24
C ARG A 89 0.65 6.18 -1.79
N ILE A 90 0.20 5.95 -0.56
CA ILE A 90 0.12 4.62 0.03
C ILE A 90 -1.36 4.22 0.09
N SER A 91 -1.65 2.98 -0.29
CA SER A 91 -2.97 2.37 -0.15
C SER A 91 -2.83 1.05 0.58
N ILE A 92 -3.68 0.85 1.59
CA ILE A 92 -3.62 -0.33 2.47
C ILE A 92 -4.81 -1.22 2.15
N LEU A 93 -4.54 -2.49 1.89
CA LEU A 93 -5.57 -3.51 1.72
C LEU A 93 -5.56 -4.46 2.94
N LYS A 94 -6.66 -4.45 3.68
CA LYS A 94 -6.95 -5.33 4.82
C LYS A 94 -8.35 -5.95 4.61
N ALA A 95 -8.76 -6.90 5.45
CA ALA A 95 -10.12 -7.44 5.38
C ALA A 95 -11.18 -6.35 5.55
N LYS A 96 -12.37 -6.57 4.97
CA LYS A 96 -13.51 -5.64 5.07
C LYS A 96 -13.85 -5.29 6.52
N SER A 97 -13.74 -6.25 7.45
CA SER A 97 -13.99 -6.04 8.89
C SER A 97 -13.05 -5.03 9.51
N GLU A 98 -11.76 -5.04 9.14
CA GLU A 98 -10.73 -4.13 9.65
C GLU A 98 -10.87 -2.71 9.08
N LEU A 99 -11.47 -2.58 7.89
CA LEU A 99 -11.65 -1.30 7.21
C LEU A 99 -13.09 -0.75 7.36
N CYS A 100 -13.96 -1.44 8.09
CA CYS A 100 -15.36 -1.05 8.22
C CYS A 100 -15.52 0.11 9.21
N ILE A 101 -15.85 1.28 8.67
CA ILE A 101 -16.14 2.51 9.43
C ILE A 101 -17.59 2.61 9.90
N ASN A 102 -18.42 1.58 9.67
CA ASN A 102 -19.82 1.63 10.07
C ASN A 102 -19.98 1.42 11.58
N GLU A 103 -20.27 2.50 12.30
CA GLU A 103 -20.42 2.53 13.76
C GLU A 103 -21.64 1.75 14.26
N LYS A 104 -22.64 1.50 13.41
CA LYS A 104 -23.81 0.68 13.76
C LYS A 104 -23.47 -0.80 13.94
N ILE A 105 -22.34 -1.26 13.41
CA ILE A 105 -21.89 -2.64 13.54
C ILE A 105 -20.99 -2.73 14.77
N GLU A 106 -21.41 -3.50 15.76
CA GLU A 106 -20.62 -3.71 16.97
C GLU A 106 -19.25 -4.30 16.67
N GLU A 107 -18.23 -3.89 17.44
CA GLU A 107 -16.86 -4.39 17.30
C GLU A 107 -16.74 -5.92 17.45
N LYS A 108 -17.58 -6.53 18.31
CA LYS A 108 -17.65 -7.99 18.46
C LYS A 108 -18.08 -8.66 17.15
N ILE A 109 -19.05 -8.06 16.46
CA ILE A 109 -19.53 -8.55 15.17
C ILE A 109 -18.45 -8.39 14.10
N LYS A 110 -17.76 -7.25 14.05
CA LYS A 110 -16.64 -7.02 13.10
C LYS A 110 -15.55 -8.08 13.21
N LYS A 111 -15.24 -8.52 14.43
CA LYS A 111 -14.25 -9.57 14.70
C LYS A 111 -14.77 -10.99 14.48
N SER A 112 -16.05 -11.16 14.19
CA SER A 112 -16.70 -12.45 13.97
C SER A 112 -16.82 -12.80 12.48
N ASN A 113 -17.06 -14.08 12.19
CA ASN A 113 -17.36 -14.54 10.83
C ASN A 113 -18.71 -14.03 10.29
N ALA A 114 -19.61 -13.56 11.18
CA ALA A 114 -20.91 -13.02 10.79
C ALA A 114 -20.80 -11.65 10.10
N PHE A 115 -19.68 -10.94 10.24
CA PHE A 115 -19.48 -9.62 9.65
C PHE A 115 -19.73 -9.61 8.14
N ASN A 116 -19.21 -10.59 7.41
CA ASN A 116 -19.34 -10.65 5.95
C ASN A 116 -20.79 -10.89 5.50
N PHE A 117 -21.58 -11.60 6.32
CA PHE A 117 -23.01 -11.78 6.05
C PHE A 117 -23.76 -10.47 6.29
N ILE A 118 -23.60 -9.87 7.47
CA ILE A 118 -24.27 -8.60 7.84
C ILE A 118 -23.90 -7.47 6.89
N CYS A 119 -22.63 -7.34 6.52
CA CYS A 119 -22.17 -6.33 5.56
C CYS A 119 -22.88 -6.48 4.21
N ARG A 120 -23.04 -7.72 3.71
CA ARG A 120 -23.77 -7.99 2.45
C ARG A 120 -25.26 -7.67 2.59
N GLU A 121 -25.89 -8.09 3.67
CA GLU A 121 -27.30 -7.79 3.95
C GLU A 121 -27.56 -6.28 4.02
N MET A 122 -26.70 -5.53 4.71
CA MET A 122 -26.85 -4.07 4.81
C MET A 122 -26.65 -3.36 3.47
N ILE A 123 -25.77 -3.87 2.62
CA ILE A 123 -25.58 -3.34 1.25
C ILE A 123 -26.82 -3.64 0.40
N SER A 124 -27.31 -4.89 0.42
CA SER A 124 -28.49 -5.31 -0.35
C SER A 124 -29.76 -4.57 0.03
N ASN A 125 -29.95 -4.30 1.33
CA ASN A 125 -31.10 -3.58 1.84
C ASN A 125 -30.91 -2.05 1.84
N GLU A 126 -29.85 -1.54 1.21
CA GLU A 126 -29.50 -0.12 1.14
C GLU A 126 -29.36 0.61 2.50
N THR A 127 -29.11 -0.13 3.59
CA THR A 127 -29.01 0.44 4.95
C THR A 127 -27.58 0.86 5.31
N CYS A 128 -26.58 0.50 4.49
CA CYS A 128 -25.20 0.94 4.68
C CYS A 128 -24.97 2.34 4.06
N ASN A 129 -25.11 3.38 4.89
CA ASN A 129 -24.90 4.78 4.47
C ASN A 129 -23.50 5.03 3.88
N TYR A 130 -22.46 4.36 4.39
CA TYR A 130 -21.09 4.54 3.90
C TYR A 130 -20.91 4.00 2.48
N TYR A 131 -21.46 2.81 2.20
CA TYR A 131 -21.45 2.24 0.86
C TYR A 131 -22.26 3.11 -0.11
N LYS A 132 -23.48 3.48 0.30
CA LYS A 132 -24.37 4.34 -0.51
C LYS A 132 -23.71 5.68 -0.86
N ASN A 133 -23.13 6.35 0.13
CA ASN A 133 -22.45 7.63 -0.06
C ASN A 133 -21.19 7.52 -0.90
N TYR A 134 -20.44 6.42 -0.77
CA TYR A 134 -19.26 6.19 -1.60
C TYR A 134 -19.64 6.07 -3.08
N TYR A 135 -20.60 5.21 -3.43
CA TYR A 135 -21.03 5.04 -4.82
C TYR A 135 -21.75 6.27 -5.37
N ALA A 136 -22.56 6.96 -4.56
CA ALA A 136 -23.16 8.24 -4.96
C ALA A 136 -22.10 9.33 -5.27
N LYS A 137 -20.93 9.28 -4.61
CA LYS A 137 -19.79 10.15 -4.92
C LYS A 137 -18.95 9.62 -6.08
N GLN A 138 -18.81 8.31 -6.24
CA GLN A 138 -18.04 7.71 -7.33
C GLN A 138 -18.70 7.97 -8.69
N ILE A 139 -20.03 7.89 -8.78
CA ILE A 139 -20.80 8.33 -9.96
C ILE A 139 -20.47 9.80 -10.32
N LYS A 140 -20.29 10.67 -9.33
CA LYS A 140 -19.88 12.07 -9.58
C LYS A 140 -18.42 12.17 -10.02
N ILE A 141 -17.50 11.36 -9.49
CA ILE A 141 -16.08 11.40 -9.87
C ILE A 141 -15.87 10.85 -11.28
N ASP A 142 -16.50 9.74 -11.63
CA ASP A 142 -16.38 9.13 -12.97
C ASP A 142 -16.94 10.07 -14.05
N GLN A 143 -18.05 10.78 -13.76
CA GLN A 143 -18.58 11.87 -14.61
C GLN A 143 -17.60 13.05 -14.79
N PHE A 144 -16.70 13.29 -13.84
CA PHE A 144 -15.66 14.33 -13.95
C PHE A 144 -14.37 13.85 -14.63
N VAL A 145 -14.06 12.55 -14.57
CA VAL A 145 -12.88 11.97 -15.26
C VAL A 145 -13.10 11.95 -16.78
N ASP A 146 -14.33 11.75 -17.24
CA ASP A 146 -14.68 11.81 -18.67
C ASP A 146 -14.59 13.22 -19.28
N LEU A 147 -14.62 14.28 -18.47
CA LEU A 147 -14.42 15.66 -18.95
C LEU A 147 -12.95 15.98 -19.22
N LYS A 148 -12.00 15.30 -18.56
CA LYS A 148 -10.56 15.47 -18.85
C LYS A 148 -10.11 14.74 -20.11
N ASN A 149 -10.79 13.66 -20.50
CA ASN A 149 -10.49 12.91 -21.71
C ASN A 149 -11.08 13.52 -23.00
N LYS A 150 -11.91 14.57 -22.90
CA LYS A 150 -12.44 15.31 -24.07
C LYS A 150 -11.64 16.55 -24.47
N GLN A 151 -10.59 16.94 -23.73
CA GLN A 151 -9.75 18.11 -24.07
C GLN A 151 -8.40 17.78 -24.72
N SER A 152 -8.07 16.52 -24.96
CA SER A 152 -6.82 16.09 -25.61
C SER A 152 -7.03 15.47 -27.00
N LEU A 153 -8.02 15.97 -27.75
CA LEU A 153 -8.14 15.79 -29.20
C LEU A 153 -8.30 17.18 -29.85
N LYS A 154 -7.20 17.92 -29.90
CA LYS A 154 -6.95 18.95 -30.91
C LYS A 154 -5.44 19.17 -30.98
N TYR A 155 -4.95 19.14 -32.23
CA TYR A 155 -3.57 19.16 -32.72
C TYR A 155 -2.88 17.80 -32.77
#